data_AF-A0A165DM97-F1
#
_entry.id   AF-A0A165DM97-F1
#
_cell.length_a   1.000
_cell.length_b   1.000
_cell.length_c   1.000
_cell.angle_alpha   90.00
_cell.angle_beta   90.00
_cell.angle_gamma   90.00
#
_symmetry.space_group_name_H-M   'P 1'
#
loop_
_entity.id
_entity.type
_entity.pdbx_description
1 polymer ?
#
loop_
_entity_poly.entity_id
_entity_poly.type
_entity_poly.pdbx_seq_one_letter_code
_entity_poly.pdbx_strand_id
1 'polypeptide(L)'
;MWIALALRDLRTRYPADRFNVVERLPVSGPQTAREIWRLKCADCPGKVRLKSEWPQVRRRVLTNAQLYIPGPGDSFGNFEVHLRNRLHRARVTARMELLMRVRSKL
;
A
#
# COMPACT_ATOMS: atom_id res chain seq x y z
N MET A 1 -4.10 -20.32 3.29
CA MET A 1 -3.68 -19.17 4.13
C MET A 1 -4.51 -17.96 3.73
N TRP A 2 -5.18 -17.31 4.69
CA TRP A 2 -6.19 -16.27 4.44
C TRP A 2 -5.64 -15.04 3.69
N ILE A 3 -4.39 -14.62 3.98
CA ILE A 3 -3.72 -13.49 3.31
C ILE A 3 -3.68 -13.66 1.79
N ALA A 4 -3.35 -14.87 1.32
CA ALA A 4 -3.25 -15.15 -0.10
C ALA A 4 -4.62 -15.04 -0.80
N LEU A 5 -5.68 -15.52 -0.13
CA LEU A 5 -7.05 -15.41 -0.63
C LEU A 5 -7.53 -13.96 -0.64
N ALA A 6 -7.33 -13.22 0.44
CA ALA A 6 -7.69 -11.80 0.54
C ALA A 6 -6.92 -10.93 -0.47
N LEU A 7 -5.63 -11.22 -0.70
CA LEU A 7 -4.81 -10.53 -1.69
C LEU A 7 -5.30 -10.84 -3.11
N ARG A 8 -5.65 -12.10 -3.38
CA ARG A 8 -6.21 -12.52 -4.66
C ARG A 8 -7.55 -11.83 -4.93
N ASP A 9 -8.45 -11.80 -3.94
CA ASP A 9 -9.73 -11.10 -4.05
C ASP A 9 -9.55 -9.61 -4.39
N LEU A 10 -8.68 -8.91 -3.66
CA LEU A 10 -8.39 -7.51 -3.96
C LEU A 10 -7.83 -7.31 -5.36
N ARG A 11 -6.92 -8.16 -5.82
CA ARG A 11 -6.35 -8.07 -7.19
C ARG A 11 -7.39 -8.31 -8.27
N THR A 12 -8.36 -9.19 -8.02
CA THR A 12 -9.48 -9.43 -8.93
C THR A 12 -10.38 -8.20 -9.02
N ARG A 13 -10.70 -7.57 -7.89
CA ARG A 13 -11.57 -6.38 -7.84
C ARG A 13 -10.88 -5.10 -8.31
N TYR A 14 -9.56 -5.02 -8.14
CA TYR A 14 -8.74 -3.84 -8.46
C TYR A 14 -7.54 -4.21 -9.34
N PRO A 15 -7.76 -4.69 -10.57
CA PRO A 15 -6.69 -5.21 -11.43
C PRO A 15 -5.71 -4.14 -11.91
N ALA A 16 -6.15 -2.87 -11.92
CA ALA A 16 -5.35 -1.73 -12.34
C ALA A 16 -4.42 -1.22 -11.22
N ASP A 17 -4.71 -1.55 -9.97
CA ASP A 17 -4.06 -0.99 -8.79
C ASP A 17 -2.76 -1.76 -8.48
N ARG A 18 -1.70 -1.04 -8.09
CA ARG A 18 -0.41 -1.66 -7.74
C ARG A 18 -0.19 -1.60 -6.24
N PHE A 19 -0.22 -2.77 -5.59
CA PHE A 19 0.02 -2.90 -4.16
C PHE A 19 0.62 -4.26 -3.78
N ASN A 20 1.38 -4.27 -2.69
CA ASN A 20 2.09 -5.44 -2.19
C ASN A 20 1.82 -5.66 -0.69
N VAL A 21 1.81 -6.93 -0.30
CA VAL A 21 1.79 -7.35 1.11
C VAL A 21 3.24 -7.54 1.57
N VAL A 22 3.55 -7.06 2.76
CA VAL A 22 4.86 -7.16 3.41
C VAL A 22 4.65 -7.75 4.79
N GLU A 23 5.39 -8.82 5.08
CA GLU A 23 5.51 -9.35 6.43
C GLU A 23 6.50 -8.50 7.22
N ARG A 24 6.17 -8.14 8.45
CA ARG A 24 7.08 -7.45 9.35
C ARG A 24 7.33 -8.30 10.58
N LEU A 25 8.60 -8.47 10.90
CA LEU A 25 8.98 -9.00 12.21
C LEU A 25 8.76 -7.90 13.27
N PRO A 26 8.25 -8.24 14.45
CA PRO A 26 8.21 -7.32 15.58
C PRO A 26 9.63 -6.88 15.94
N VAL A 27 9.85 -5.56 16.02
CA VAL A 27 11.16 -4.96 16.34
C VAL A 27 11.55 -5.18 17.80
N SER A 28 10.55 -5.28 18.68
CA SER A 28 10.72 -5.58 20.10
C SER A 28 9.46 -6.31 20.56
N GLY A 29 9.60 -7.59 20.91
CA GLY A 29 8.50 -8.47 21.30
C GLY A 29 8.91 -9.94 21.18
N PRO A 30 8.19 -10.87 21.83
CA PRO A 30 8.49 -12.28 21.70
C PRO A 30 8.38 -12.69 20.22
N GLN A 31 9.37 -13.43 19.73
CA GLN A 31 9.45 -13.91 18.34
C GLN A 31 8.25 -14.80 17.92
N THR A 32 7.34 -15.10 18.85
CA THR A 32 6.08 -15.81 18.61
C THR A 32 4.99 -14.93 17.99
N ALA A 33 5.13 -13.60 18.00
CA ALA A 33 4.25 -12.69 17.24
C ALA A 33 4.66 -12.64 15.76
N ARG A 34 4.63 -13.79 15.08
CA ARG A 34 5.18 -14.01 13.74
C ARG A 34 4.38 -13.44 12.58
N GLU A 35 3.15 -12.95 12.78
CA GLU A 35 2.26 -12.64 11.65
C GLU A 35 1.81 -11.18 11.57
N ILE A 36 2.75 -10.24 11.58
CA ILE A 36 2.41 -8.83 11.33
C ILE A 36 2.44 -8.55 9.82
N TRP A 37 1.31 -8.83 9.17
CA TRP A 37 1.12 -8.49 7.76
C TRP A 37 0.77 -7.01 7.57
N ARG A 38 1.31 -6.41 6.51
CA ARG A 38 1.07 -5.02 6.13
C ARG A 38 0.87 -4.86 4.63
N LEU A 39 0.03 -3.93 4.20
CA LEU A 39 -0.15 -3.59 2.78
C LEU A 39 0.48 -2.25 2.44
N LYS A 40 1.11 -2.18 1.27
CA LYS A 40 1.72 -0.99 0.71
C LYS A 40 1.17 -0.73 -0.69
N CYS A 41 0.62 0.46 -0.91
CA CYS A 41 0.26 0.95 -2.24
C CYS A 41 1.48 1.57 -2.94
N ALA A 42 1.66 1.23 -4.23
CA ALA A 42 2.73 1.77 -5.07
C ALA A 42 2.30 3.04 -5.84
N ASP A 43 1.00 3.27 -5.97
CA ASP A 43 0.43 4.44 -6.64
C ASP A 43 0.39 5.69 -5.76
N CYS A 44 0.56 5.52 -4.44
CA CYS A 44 0.49 6.61 -3.48
C CYS A 44 1.81 6.77 -2.71
N PRO A 45 2.30 8.01 -2.52
CA PRO A 45 3.56 8.27 -1.80
C PRO A 45 3.50 7.96 -0.29
N GLY A 46 2.38 7.42 0.22
CA GLY A 46 2.11 7.31 1.66
C GLY A 46 1.81 8.66 2.31
N LYS A 47 1.33 8.63 3.56
CA LYS A 47 1.33 9.82 4.42
C LYS A 47 2.78 10.09 4.83
N VAL A 48 3.34 11.22 4.39
CA VAL A 48 4.59 11.73 4.94
C VAL A 48 4.29 12.19 6.37
N ARG A 49 4.71 11.42 7.37
CA ARG A 49 4.75 11.93 8.75
C ARG A 49 6.01 12.77 8.86
N LEU A 50 5.87 14.08 8.68
CA LEU A 50 6.91 15.01 9.13
C LEU A 50 6.93 14.92 10.65
N LYS A 51 7.97 14.30 11.22
CA LYS A 51 8.23 14.48 12.65
C LYS A 51 8.73 15.92 12.82
N SER A 52 8.08 16.70 13.68
CA SER A 52 8.37 18.13 13.92
C SER A 52 9.82 18.43 14.33
N GLU A 53 10.52 17.42 14.83
CA GLU A 53 11.92 17.38 15.27
C GLU A 53 12.97 17.28 14.12
N TRP A 54 12.59 17.24 12.84
CA TRP A 54 13.54 17.10 11.72
C TRP A 54 13.42 18.25 10.68
N PRO A 55 13.97 19.45 10.95
CA PRO A 55 13.80 20.62 10.08
C PRO A 55 14.61 20.57 8.78
N GLN A 56 15.68 19.75 8.72
CA GLN A 56 16.69 19.87 7.65
C GLN A 56 16.74 18.70 6.65
N VAL A 57 16.01 17.60 6.88
CA VAL A 57 16.03 16.44 5.98
C VAL A 57 14.96 16.59 4.91
N ARG A 58 15.22 17.47 3.93
CA ARG A 58 14.39 17.65 2.72
C ARG A 58 14.42 16.47 1.75
N ARG A 59 15.22 15.42 2.03
CA ARG A 59 15.06 14.16 1.31
C ARG A 59 13.73 13.60 1.75
N ARG A 60 12.77 13.52 0.81
CA ARG A 60 11.48 12.86 0.97
C ARG A 60 11.73 11.41 1.42
N VAL A 61 11.93 11.21 2.71
CA VAL A 61 12.04 9.86 3.26
C VAL A 61 10.60 9.35 3.23
N LEU A 62 10.30 8.58 2.19
CA LEU A 62 9.10 7.76 2.12
C LEU A 62 9.26 6.66 3.17
N THR A 63 9.33 7.02 4.46
CA THR A 63 9.35 6.06 5.55
C THR A 63 7.98 5.39 5.57
N ASN A 64 7.91 4.27 4.86
CA ASN A 64 6.74 3.42 4.72
C ASN A 64 5.53 4.11 4.07
N ALA A 65 5.41 3.95 2.74
CA ALA A 65 4.10 3.95 2.11
C ALA A 65 3.13 3.13 2.96
N GLN A 66 2.04 3.78 3.35
CA GLN A 66 1.22 3.49 4.51
C GLN A 66 0.97 2.00 4.70
N LEU A 67 1.50 1.44 5.80
CA LEU A 67 1.39 0.03 6.14
C LEU A 67 0.03 -0.21 6.81
N TYR A 68 -0.93 -0.76 6.08
CA TYR A 68 -2.26 -1.05 6.63
C TYR A 68 -2.24 -2.34 7.45
N ILE A 69 -2.84 -2.30 8.64
CA ILE A 69 -3.10 -3.50 9.45
C ILE A 69 -4.31 -4.22 8.84
N PRO A 70 -4.25 -5.54 8.59
CA PRO A 70 -5.46 -6.29 8.25
C PRO A 70 -6.56 -6.01 9.28
N GLY A 71 -7.77 -5.80 8.79
CA GLY A 71 -8.93 -5.59 9.66
C GLY A 71 -9.27 -6.87 10.43
N PRO A 72 -10.13 -6.77 11.46
CA PRO A 72 -10.64 -7.95 12.16
C PRO A 72 -11.26 -8.95 11.16
N GLY A 73 -11.12 -10.25 11.45
CA GLY A 73 -11.67 -11.32 10.63
C GLY A 73 -10.90 -11.59 9.32
N ASP A 74 -9.56 -11.56 9.35
CA ASP A 74 -8.71 -11.97 8.22
C ASP A 74 -9.01 -11.22 6.90
N SER A 75 -9.25 -9.91 7.00
CA SER A 75 -9.67 -9.08 5.87
C SER A 75 -8.78 -7.87 5.65
N PHE A 76 -8.82 -7.32 4.43
CA PHE A 76 -8.15 -6.06 4.09
C PHE A 76 -9.13 -4.87 4.00
N GLY A 77 -10.24 -4.91 4.73
CA GLY A 77 -11.30 -3.89 4.65
C GLY A 77 -10.78 -2.45 4.83
N ASN A 78 -9.85 -2.23 5.76
CA ASN A 78 -9.22 -0.92 5.96
C ASN A 78 -8.40 -0.44 4.75
N PHE A 79 -7.75 -1.37 4.06
CA PHE A 79 -7.00 -1.06 2.84
C PHE A 79 -7.94 -0.78 1.67
N GLU A 80 -9.09 -1.43 1.63
CA GLU A 80 -10.08 -1.20 0.57
C GLU A 80 -10.64 0.23 0.60
N VAL A 81 -10.80 0.83 1.79
CA VAL A 81 -11.14 2.26 1.90
C VAL A 81 -10.10 3.14 1.20
N HIS A 82 -8.81 2.79 1.33
CA HIS A 82 -7.75 3.49 0.59
C HIS A 82 -7.86 3.26 -0.91
N LEU A 83 -8.13 2.03 -1.34
CA LEU A 83 -8.37 1.73 -2.75
C LEU A 83 -9.55 2.57 -3.26
N ARG A 84 -10.64 2.75 -2.51
CA ARG A 84 -11.78 3.58 -2.95
C ARG A 84 -11.54 5.09 -2.86
N ASN A 85 -10.40 5.53 -2.30
CA ASN A 85 -10.11 6.96 -2.16
C ASN A 85 -9.98 7.67 -3.52
N ARG A 86 -10.66 8.82 -3.68
CA ARG A 86 -10.68 9.60 -4.93
C ARG A 86 -9.29 9.99 -5.44
N LEU A 87 -8.40 10.38 -4.55
CA LEU A 87 -7.04 10.79 -4.92
C LEU A 87 -6.19 9.61 -5.37
N HIS A 88 -6.36 8.44 -4.74
CA HIS A 88 -5.74 7.19 -5.21
C HIS A 88 -6.23 6.83 -6.62
N ARG A 89 -7.56 6.87 -6.84
CA ARG A 89 -8.16 6.56 -8.14
C ARG A 89 -7.63 7.47 -9.26
N ALA A 90 -7.53 8.77 -9.01
CA ALA A 90 -6.96 9.72 -9.96
C ALA A 90 -5.50 9.37 -10.35
N ARG A 91 -4.68 8.91 -9.40
CA ARG A 91 -3.30 8.49 -9.67
C ARG A 91 -3.23 7.20 -10.48
N VAL A 92 -4.08 6.23 -10.19
CA VAL A 92 -4.18 4.98 -10.97
C VAL A 92 -4.56 5.31 -12.43
N THR A 93 -5.57 6.16 -12.63
CA THR A 93 -5.97 6.62 -13.97
C THR A 93 -4.83 7.30 -14.71
N ALA A 94 -4.18 8.29 -14.10
CA ALA A 94 -3.06 9.00 -14.72
C ALA A 94 -1.91 8.06 -15.11
N ARG A 95 -1.60 7.06 -14.27
CA ARG A 95 -0.61 6.03 -14.63
C ARG A 95 -1.08 5.19 -15.81
N MET A 96 -2.34 4.77 -15.84
CA MET A 96 -2.85 3.94 -16.94
C MET A 96 -2.87 4.69 -18.27
N GLU A 97 -3.25 5.96 -18.27
CA GLU A 97 -3.17 6.82 -19.45
C GLU A 97 -1.73 6.95 -19.96
N LEU A 98 -0.77 7.14 -19.06
CA LEU A 98 0.64 7.18 -19.42
C LEU A 98 1.10 5.84 -20.04
N LEU A 99 0.70 4.71 -19.46
CA LEU A 99 1.05 3.39 -19.98
C LEU A 99 0.45 3.14 -21.38
N MET A 100 -0.79 3.56 -21.63
CA MET A 100 -1.42 3.44 -22.95
C MET A 100 -0.65 4.26 -24.00
N ARG A 101 -0.26 5.49 -23.65
CA ARG A 101 0.53 6.35 -24.56
C ARG A 101 1.93 5.82 -24.85
N VAL A 102 2.56 5.15 -23.89
CA VAL A 102 3.88 4.54 -24.11
C VAL A 102 3.75 3.31 -25.03
N ARG A 103 2.73 2.47 -24.80
CA ARG A 103 2.52 1.26 -25.61
C ARG A 103 2.09 1.54 -27.05
N SER A 104 1.44 2.66 -27.32
CA SER A 104 1.07 3.06 -28.69
C SER A 104 2.23 3.64 -29.50
N LYS A 105 3.40 3.86 -28.87
CA LYS A 105 4.62 4.39 -29.51
C LYS A 105 5.67 3.31 -29.78
N LEU A 106 5.37 2.07 -29.41
CA LEU A 106 6.18 0.88 -29.68
C LEU A 106 5.50 0.08 -30.79
#